data_AF-A0A7V6D3J1-F1
#
_entry.id   AF-A0A7V6D3J1-F1
#
_cell.length_a   1.000
_cell.length_b   1.000
_cell.length_c   1.000
_cell.angle_alpha   90.00
_cell.angle_beta   90.00
_cell.angle_gamma   90.00
#
_symmetry.space_group_name_H-M   'P 1'
#
loop_
_entity.id
_entity.type
_entity.pdbx_description
1 polymer ?
#
loop_
_entity_poly.entity_id
_entity_poly.type
_entity_poly.pdbx_seq_one_letter_code
_entity_poly.pdbx_strand_id
1 'polypeptide(L)'
;MAAAVLAAGLVLSVAASGAGLLQALHFARQQATIVASLPTAQPTPCPAAQVPASDTLGALASAVVPARDSRALAERLRPAAAPIPEVVNAAPPKLATGDRAQFYVSNSDTRQVFPVTATLRLISQHTEMWVQDGIQVDQTGLERAAKDFDERIYPTVHQYFGSEWTPGVDNDPRITILNARFSGA
;
A
#
# COMPACT_ATOMS: atom_id res chain seq x y z
N MET A 1 -23.97 -13.32 27.83
CA MET A 1 -22.50 -13.26 27.67
C MET A 1 -22.16 -11.97 26.94
N ALA A 2 -21.75 -10.95 27.69
CA ALA A 2 -21.32 -9.66 27.17
C ALA A 2 -19.79 -9.62 27.25
N ALA A 3 -19.12 -9.34 26.12
CA ALA A 3 -17.68 -9.15 26.08
C ALA A 3 -17.38 -7.66 25.92
N ALA A 4 -16.79 -7.08 26.95
CA ALA A 4 -16.35 -5.70 27.01
C ALA A 4 -15.01 -5.51 26.27
N VAL A 5 -14.93 -4.42 25.52
CA VAL A 5 -13.73 -3.90 24.86
C VAL A 5 -12.88 -3.17 25.91
N LEU A 6 -11.59 -3.50 26.00
CA LEU A 6 -10.61 -2.77 26.81
C LEU A 6 -9.59 -2.10 25.89
N ALA A 7 -9.72 -0.79 25.76
CA ALA A 7 -8.71 0.10 25.18
C ALA A 7 -7.73 0.51 26.28
N ALA A 8 -6.42 0.36 26.03
CA ALA A 8 -5.37 0.86 26.90
C ALA A 8 -4.57 1.94 26.16
N GLY A 9 -4.83 3.20 26.50
CA GLY A 9 -3.96 4.33 26.19
C GLY A 9 -2.98 4.55 27.34
N LEU A 10 -1.68 4.57 27.05
CA LEU A 10 -0.64 4.89 28.02
C LEU A 10 -0.24 6.37 27.87
N VAL A 11 -0.54 7.18 28.88
CA VAL A 11 0.00 8.53 29.06
C VAL A 11 0.96 8.48 30.24
N LEU A 12 2.23 8.79 30.01
CA LEU A 12 3.26 8.85 31.04
C LEU A 12 3.45 10.31 31.48
N SER A 13 3.01 10.65 32.70
CA SER A 13 3.33 11.92 33.35
C SER A 13 4.46 11.69 34.36
N VAL A 14 5.55 12.45 34.28
CA VAL A 14 6.62 12.43 35.30
C VAL A 14 6.38 13.58 36.27
N ALA A 15 6.06 13.24 37.52
CA ALA A 15 6.02 14.17 38.64
C ALA A 15 7.42 14.28 39.26
N ALA A 16 7.93 15.51 39.36
CA ALA A 16 9.20 15.81 40.03
C ALA A 16 8.98 15.95 41.53
N SER A 17 9.69 15.16 42.34
CA SER A 17 9.81 15.35 43.79
C SER A 17 11.28 15.31 44.19
N GLY A 18 11.71 16.35 44.90
CA GLY A 18 13.10 16.65 45.22
C GLY A 18 13.73 15.72 46.25
N ALA A 19 14.89 15.16 45.88
CA ALA A 19 15.87 14.59 46.82
C ALA A 19 17.28 14.56 46.17
N GLY A 20 17.60 15.54 45.31
CA GLY A 20 18.74 15.46 44.39
C GLY A 20 20.01 16.22 44.82
N LEU A 21 20.12 16.75 46.05
CA LEU A 21 21.19 17.70 46.37
C LEU A 21 22.32 17.20 47.28
N LEU A 22 22.35 15.93 47.71
CA LEU A 22 23.39 15.42 48.64
C LEU A 22 24.03 14.08 48.27
N GLN A 23 23.99 13.68 46.99
CA GLN A 23 24.82 12.58 46.47
C GLN A 23 25.85 13.03 45.41
N ALA A 24 26.05 14.33 45.27
CA ALA A 24 26.90 14.93 44.24
C ALA A 24 28.42 14.93 44.53
N LEU A 25 28.89 14.36 45.64
CA LEU A 25 30.31 14.53 46.08
C LEU A 25 31.16 13.25 46.17
N HIS A 26 30.68 12.08 45.76
CA HIS A 26 31.49 10.85 45.80
C HIS A 26 31.80 10.20 44.44
N PHE A 27 31.24 10.71 43.34
CA PHE A 27 31.60 10.25 41.98
C PHE A 27 32.72 11.07 41.34
N ALA A 28 33.39 11.94 42.10
CA ALA A 28 34.45 12.82 41.61
C ALA A 28 35.87 12.21 41.66
N ARG A 29 36.03 10.86 41.74
CA ARG A 29 37.36 10.24 41.94
C ARG A 29 37.78 9.10 41.01
N GLN A 30 37.12 8.90 39.86
CA GLN A 30 37.66 7.98 38.85
C GLN A 30 37.48 8.52 37.43
N GLN A 31 38.16 9.62 37.12
CA GLN A 31 38.59 9.86 35.75
C GLN A 31 39.95 9.17 35.58
N ALA A 32 39.91 7.84 35.52
CA ALA A 32 41.02 7.07 35.02
C ALA A 32 41.02 7.20 33.49
N THR A 33 42.06 7.85 33.00
CA THR A 33 42.48 7.95 31.61
C THR A 33 42.29 6.62 30.88
N ILE A 34 41.32 6.55 29.98
CA ILE A 34 41.37 5.62 28.85
C ILE A 34 41.03 6.43 27.61
N VAL A 35 42.05 7.12 27.09
CA VAL A 35 42.06 7.44 25.66
C VAL A 35 42.35 6.11 24.98
N ALA A 36 41.32 5.30 24.77
CA ALA A 36 41.44 4.13 23.91
C ALA A 36 41.74 4.68 22.52
N SER A 37 42.98 4.52 22.08
CA SER A 37 43.35 4.65 20.67
C SER A 37 42.51 3.62 19.91
N LEU A 38 41.38 4.06 19.35
CA LEU A 38 40.66 3.30 18.34
C LEU A 38 41.67 3.05 17.22
N PRO A 39 41.92 1.79 16.80
CA PRO A 39 42.71 1.56 15.61
C PRO A 39 42.00 2.30 14.47
N THR A 40 42.66 3.32 13.91
CA THR A 40 42.24 3.86 12.63
C THR A 40 42.50 2.73 11.63
N ALA A 41 41.46 1.96 11.33
CA ALA A 41 41.47 1.09 10.17
C ALA A 41 41.65 2.03 8.97
N GLN A 42 42.88 2.18 8.51
CA GLN A 42 43.15 2.74 7.20
C GLN A 42 42.32 1.87 6.25
N PRO A 43 41.46 2.46 5.38
CA PRO A 43 40.76 1.66 4.41
C PRO A 43 41.84 0.93 3.62
N THR A 44 41.96 -0.38 3.83
CA THR A 44 42.67 -1.22 2.89
C THR A 44 42.00 -0.90 1.57
N PRO A 45 42.72 -0.43 0.53
CA PRO A 45 42.12 -0.39 -0.78
C PRO A 45 41.67 -1.82 -1.03
N CYS A 46 40.36 -2.04 -0.91
CA CYS A 46 39.73 -3.18 -1.55
C CYS A 46 40.28 -3.10 -2.96
N PRO A 47 40.84 -4.17 -3.54
CA PRO A 47 40.93 -4.21 -4.98
C PRO A 47 39.52 -3.89 -5.41
N ALA A 48 39.28 -2.67 -5.90
CA ALA A 48 38.12 -2.43 -6.71
C ALA A 48 38.25 -3.56 -7.71
N ALA A 49 37.32 -4.51 -7.67
CA ALA A 49 37.19 -5.42 -8.78
C ALA A 49 37.22 -4.46 -9.96
N GLN A 50 38.30 -4.49 -10.73
CA GLN A 50 38.39 -3.76 -11.97
C GLN A 50 37.37 -4.52 -12.79
N VAL A 51 36.09 -4.21 -12.60
CA VAL A 51 35.09 -4.40 -13.61
C VAL A 51 35.78 -3.71 -14.77
N PRO A 52 36.16 -4.44 -15.83
CA PRO A 52 36.65 -3.76 -17.01
C PRO A 52 35.63 -2.65 -17.29
N ALA A 53 36.04 -1.56 -17.94
CA ALA A 53 35.09 -0.70 -18.62
C ALA A 53 34.45 -1.55 -19.74
N SER A 54 33.68 -2.53 -19.31
CA SER A 54 32.96 -3.53 -20.04
C SER A 54 31.91 -2.69 -20.68
N ASP A 55 31.90 -2.72 -22.00
CA ASP A 55 30.97 -2.02 -22.87
C ASP A 55 29.59 -1.91 -22.20
N THR A 56 29.37 -0.79 -21.50
CA THR A 56 28.16 -0.58 -20.69
C THR A 56 26.96 -0.51 -21.61
N LEU A 57 27.17 -0.06 -22.85
CA LEU A 57 26.20 -0.09 -23.93
C LEU A 57 25.86 -1.53 -24.32
N GLY A 58 26.86 -2.40 -24.50
CA GLY A 58 26.65 -3.82 -24.76
C GLY A 58 25.92 -4.55 -23.62
N ALA A 59 26.27 -4.25 -22.37
CA ALA A 59 25.58 -4.79 -21.20
C ALA A 59 24.12 -4.33 -21.14
N LEU A 60 23.85 -3.04 -21.36
CA LEU A 60 22.49 -2.48 -21.36
C LEU A 60 21.66 -2.99 -22.54
N ALA A 61 22.24 -3.11 -23.74
CA ALA A 61 21.57 -3.62 -24.93
C ALA A 61 21.17 -5.10 -24.78
N SER A 62 21.95 -5.88 -24.02
CA SER A 62 21.67 -7.29 -23.73
C SER A 62 20.83 -7.51 -22.46
N ALA A 63 20.57 -6.46 -21.68
CA ALA A 63 19.87 -6.59 -20.42
C ALA A 63 18.39 -6.95 -20.64
N VAL A 64 17.98 -8.10 -20.10
CA VAL A 64 16.56 -8.45 -20.01
C VAL A 64 15.95 -7.68 -18.84
N VAL A 65 15.26 -6.58 -19.15
CA VAL A 65 14.52 -5.79 -18.16
C VAL A 65 13.16 -6.46 -17.95
N PRO A 66 12.88 -7.05 -16.77
CA PRO A 66 11.58 -7.66 -16.52
C PRO A 66 10.48 -6.59 -16.50
N ALA A 67 9.25 -7.00 -16.81
CA ALA A 67 8.09 -6.16 -16.59
C ALA A 67 8.03 -5.71 -15.12
N ARG A 68 7.40 -4.55 -14.87
CA ARG A 68 7.22 -4.02 -13.53
C ARG A 68 6.15 -4.83 -12.78
N ASP A 69 6.53 -6.00 -12.29
CA ASP A 69 5.72 -6.84 -11.42
C ASP A 69 6.19 -6.69 -9.96
N SER A 70 5.38 -5.98 -9.17
CA SER A 70 5.62 -5.76 -7.74
C SER A 70 5.54 -7.04 -6.91
N ARG A 71 4.71 -8.02 -7.32
CA ARG A 71 4.56 -9.32 -6.65
C ARG A 71 5.84 -10.12 -6.82
N ALA A 72 6.30 -10.30 -8.06
CA ALA A 72 7.55 -11.00 -8.35
C ALA A 72 8.77 -10.29 -7.73
N LEU A 73 8.78 -8.95 -7.70
CA LEU A 73 9.82 -8.19 -7.00
C LEU A 73 9.82 -8.48 -5.49
N ALA A 74 8.65 -8.51 -4.86
CA ALA A 74 8.54 -8.81 -3.44
C ALA A 74 9.03 -10.23 -3.11
N GLU A 75 8.71 -11.22 -3.94
CA GLU A 75 9.20 -12.60 -3.80
C GLU A 75 10.74 -12.67 -3.91
N ARG A 76 11.33 -11.94 -4.87
CA ARG A 76 12.80 -11.86 -5.03
C ARG A 76 13.50 -11.20 -3.85
N LEU A 77 12.89 -10.16 -3.28
CA LEU A 77 13.43 -9.46 -2.12
C LEU A 77 13.27 -10.25 -0.81
N ARG A 78 12.35 -11.22 -0.77
CA ARG A 78 12.06 -12.03 0.42
C ARG A 78 11.96 -13.53 0.07
N PRO A 79 13.06 -14.17 -0.35
CA PRO A 79 13.03 -15.55 -0.85
C PRO A 79 12.65 -16.61 0.20
N ALA A 80 12.75 -16.27 1.49
CA ALA A 80 12.34 -17.15 2.60
C ALA A 80 10.85 -17.01 2.97
N ALA A 81 10.11 -16.08 2.37
CA ALA A 81 8.67 -15.93 2.59
C ALA A 81 7.88 -16.97 1.79
N ALA A 82 6.63 -17.22 2.21
CA ALA A 82 5.72 -18.02 1.42
C ALA A 82 5.48 -17.37 0.04
N PRO A 83 5.24 -18.17 -1.03
CA PRO A 83 4.88 -17.64 -2.34
C PRO A 83 3.65 -16.72 -2.25
N ILE A 84 3.66 -15.65 -3.04
CA ILE A 84 2.53 -14.71 -3.09
C ILE A 84 1.61 -15.19 -4.22
N PRO A 85 0.37 -15.60 -3.93
CA PRO A 85 -0.56 -16.01 -4.97
C PRO A 85 -0.87 -14.84 -5.90
N GLU A 86 -0.98 -15.13 -7.19
CA GLU A 86 -1.42 -14.15 -8.18
C GLU A 86 -2.91 -13.83 -7.97
N VAL A 87 -3.72 -14.88 -7.81
CA VAL A 87 -5.16 -14.82 -7.49
C VAL A 87 -5.40 -15.33 -6.07
N VAL A 88 -6.07 -14.52 -5.23
CA VAL A 88 -6.31 -14.83 -3.81
C VAL A 88 -7.60 -15.62 -3.57
N ASN A 89 -8.59 -15.50 -4.45
CA ASN A 89 -9.88 -16.18 -4.30
C ASN A 89 -10.02 -17.35 -5.26
N ALA A 90 -10.48 -18.50 -4.75
CA ALA A 90 -10.77 -19.68 -5.59
C ALA A 90 -11.96 -19.46 -6.56
N ALA A 91 -12.88 -18.57 -6.21
CA ALA A 91 -14.04 -18.18 -7.01
C ALA A 91 -14.32 -16.68 -6.81
N PRO A 92 -14.93 -15.99 -7.80
CA PRO A 92 -15.30 -14.59 -7.65
C PRO A 92 -16.22 -14.36 -6.44
N PRO A 93 -16.16 -13.16 -5.82
CA PRO A 93 -17.13 -12.75 -4.82
C PRO A 93 -18.57 -12.88 -5.35
N LYS A 94 -19.48 -13.38 -4.51
CA LYS A 94 -20.91 -13.47 -4.84
C LYS A 94 -21.58 -12.15 -4.49
N LEU A 95 -21.57 -11.22 -5.43
CA LEU A 95 -22.16 -9.90 -5.27
C LEU A 95 -23.56 -9.81 -5.90
N ALA A 96 -24.44 -9.07 -5.24
CA ALA A 96 -25.80 -8.78 -5.68
C ALA A 96 -26.15 -7.30 -5.46
N THR A 97 -27.00 -6.76 -6.33
CA THR A 97 -27.56 -5.42 -6.14
C THR A 97 -28.24 -5.33 -4.77
N GLY A 98 -27.90 -4.28 -4.01
CA GLY A 98 -28.35 -4.08 -2.62
C GLY A 98 -27.31 -4.47 -1.57
N ASP A 99 -26.24 -5.18 -1.95
CA ASP A 99 -25.13 -5.44 -1.04
C ASP A 99 -24.49 -4.14 -0.53
N ARG A 100 -24.00 -4.15 0.70
CA ARG A 100 -23.38 -2.99 1.35
C ARG A 100 -21.95 -3.31 1.73
N ALA A 101 -21.04 -2.38 1.45
CA ALA A 101 -19.63 -2.49 1.78
C ALA A 101 -19.08 -1.16 2.29
N GLN A 102 -17.99 -1.25 3.06
CA GLN A 102 -17.24 -0.08 3.49
C GLN A 102 -16.03 0.12 2.59
N PHE A 103 -15.85 1.35 2.12
CA PHE A 103 -14.71 1.80 1.34
C PHE A 103 -13.94 2.86 2.12
N TYR A 104 -12.65 3.02 1.82
CA TYR A 104 -11.82 4.08 2.40
C TYR A 104 -11.45 5.07 1.32
N VAL A 105 -11.86 6.33 1.50
CA VAL A 105 -11.61 7.43 0.56
C VAL A 105 -10.51 8.32 1.11
N SER A 106 -9.54 8.67 0.27
CA SER A 106 -8.48 9.62 0.61
C SER A 106 -8.78 11.00 0.05
N ASN A 107 -8.62 12.03 0.88
CA ASN A 107 -8.64 13.43 0.48
C ASN A 107 -7.21 13.96 0.47
N SER A 108 -6.69 14.33 -0.71
CA SER A 108 -5.31 14.79 -0.87
C SER A 108 -5.06 16.17 -0.29
N ASP A 109 -6.08 17.04 -0.27
CA ASP A 109 -5.96 18.41 0.26
C ASP A 109 -5.75 18.38 1.78
N THR A 110 -6.52 17.56 2.48
CA THR A 110 -6.45 17.43 3.95
C THR A 110 -5.50 16.31 4.41
N ARG A 111 -5.04 15.46 3.48
CA ARG A 111 -4.25 14.23 3.75
C ARG A 111 -4.95 13.28 4.72
N GLN A 112 -6.28 13.26 4.69
CA GLN A 112 -7.08 12.39 5.53
C GLN A 112 -7.60 11.19 4.72
N VAL A 113 -7.71 10.05 5.40
CA VAL A 113 -8.42 8.87 4.88
C VAL A 113 -9.61 8.62 5.78
N PHE A 114 -10.80 8.50 5.20
CA PHE A 114 -12.03 8.29 5.96
C PHE A 114 -12.89 7.18 5.34
N PRO A 115 -13.63 6.42 6.15
CA PRO A 115 -14.51 5.38 5.66
C PRO A 115 -15.80 5.98 5.09
N VAL A 116 -16.33 5.35 4.04
CA VAL A 116 -17.67 5.56 3.51
C VAL A 116 -18.37 4.22 3.35
N THR A 117 -19.64 4.13 3.74
CA THR A 117 -20.46 2.96 3.43
C THR A 117 -21.17 3.22 2.10
N ALA A 118 -21.18 2.22 1.22
CA ALA A 118 -21.83 2.28 -0.07
C ALA A 118 -22.67 1.03 -0.32
N THR A 119 -23.72 1.20 -1.13
CA THR A 119 -24.60 0.13 -1.59
C THR A 119 -24.32 -0.17 -3.06
N LEU A 120 -24.22 -1.44 -3.45
CA LEU A 120 -24.08 -1.87 -4.84
C LEU A 120 -25.40 -1.63 -5.56
N ARG A 121 -25.37 -0.81 -6.61
CA ARG A 121 -26.59 -0.37 -7.32
C ARG A 121 -26.73 -0.96 -8.71
N LEU A 122 -25.62 -1.34 -9.34
CA LEU A 122 -25.62 -1.90 -10.69
C LEU A 122 -24.41 -2.80 -10.86
N ILE A 123 -24.64 -3.97 -11.48
CA ILE A 123 -23.59 -4.86 -11.97
C ILE A 123 -23.77 -4.92 -13.49
N SER A 124 -22.72 -4.59 -14.23
CA SER A 124 -22.68 -4.63 -15.69
C SER A 124 -21.72 -5.74 -16.17
N GLN A 125 -21.36 -5.75 -17.46
CA GLN A 125 -20.45 -6.77 -17.99
C GLN A 125 -19.04 -6.63 -17.39
N HIS A 126 -18.49 -5.41 -17.33
CA HIS A 126 -17.12 -5.17 -16.84
C HIS A 126 -17.05 -4.28 -15.61
N THR A 127 -18.19 -3.87 -15.04
CA THR A 127 -18.19 -2.98 -13.86
C THR A 127 -19.17 -3.39 -12.79
N GLU A 128 -18.86 -2.99 -11.56
CA GLU A 128 -19.82 -2.91 -10.46
C GLU A 128 -19.84 -1.48 -9.93
N MET A 129 -21.04 -0.90 -9.84
CA MET A 129 -21.22 0.50 -9.48
C MET A 129 -21.84 0.62 -8.09
N TRP A 130 -20.99 1.00 -7.14
CA TRP A 130 -21.34 1.28 -5.76
C TRP A 130 -21.71 2.75 -5.61
N VAL A 131 -22.74 3.04 -4.80
CA VAL A 131 -23.15 4.40 -4.49
C VAL A 131 -23.10 4.60 -2.98
N GLN A 132 -22.39 5.63 -2.54
CA GLN A 132 -22.30 5.99 -1.13
C GLN A 132 -23.70 6.16 -0.53
N ASP A 133 -23.87 5.68 0.69
CA ASP A 133 -25.14 5.82 1.40
C ASP A 133 -25.42 7.29 1.74
N GLY A 134 -26.68 7.71 1.59
CA GLY A 134 -27.11 9.07 1.88
C GLY A 134 -26.90 10.08 0.75
N ILE A 135 -26.34 9.68 -0.39
CA ILE A 135 -26.30 10.51 -1.60
C ILE A 135 -27.31 9.99 -2.64
N GLN A 136 -27.91 10.92 -3.37
CA GLN A 136 -28.83 10.61 -4.45
C GLN A 136 -28.07 10.64 -5.77
N VAL A 137 -28.09 9.52 -6.49
CA VAL A 137 -27.54 9.35 -7.84
C VAL A 137 -28.68 8.87 -8.73
N ASP A 138 -28.84 9.49 -9.91
CA ASP A 138 -29.85 9.08 -10.88
C ASP A 138 -29.55 7.68 -11.42
N GLN A 139 -30.51 6.77 -11.28
CA GLN A 139 -30.37 5.38 -11.68
C GLN A 139 -30.19 5.26 -13.20
N THR A 140 -30.92 6.06 -13.98
CA THR A 140 -30.81 6.05 -15.45
C THR A 140 -29.45 6.57 -15.91
N GLY A 141 -28.92 7.58 -15.24
CA GLY A 141 -27.55 8.05 -15.44
C GLY A 141 -26.50 6.97 -15.17
N LEU A 142 -26.67 6.20 -14.08
CA LEU A 142 -25.77 5.11 -13.72
C LEU A 142 -25.76 3.99 -14.78
N GLU A 143 -26.95 3.58 -15.24
CA GLU A 143 -27.11 2.57 -16.30
C GLU A 143 -26.51 3.04 -17.62
N ARG A 144 -26.69 4.31 -17.97
CA ARG A 144 -26.09 4.91 -19.17
C ARG A 144 -24.57 4.92 -19.08
N ALA A 145 -24.01 5.26 -17.92
CA ALA A 145 -22.56 5.28 -17.70
C ALA A 145 -21.96 3.86 -17.80
N ALA A 146 -22.61 2.86 -17.20
CA ALA A 146 -22.17 1.47 -17.30
C ALA A 146 -22.19 0.96 -18.75
N LYS A 147 -23.26 1.29 -19.48
CA LYS A 147 -23.38 0.94 -20.91
C LYS A 147 -22.30 1.59 -21.76
N ASP A 148 -22.04 2.88 -21.57
CA ASP A 148 -20.97 3.58 -22.29
C ASP A 148 -19.59 3.03 -21.92
N PHE A 149 -19.40 2.62 -20.66
CA PHE A 149 -18.19 1.95 -20.24
C PHE A 149 -17.99 0.62 -21.00
N ASP A 150 -18.98 -0.26 -20.95
CA ASP A 150 -18.91 -1.60 -21.55
C ASP A 150 -18.78 -1.56 -23.08
N GLU A 151 -19.52 -0.68 -23.75
CA GLU A 151 -19.61 -0.67 -25.21
C GLU A 151 -18.59 0.24 -25.90
N ARG A 152 -18.06 1.24 -25.20
CA ARG A 152 -17.16 2.24 -25.79
C ARG A 152 -15.85 2.37 -25.04
N ILE A 153 -15.86 2.68 -23.75
CA ILE A 153 -14.62 2.99 -23.01
C ILE A 153 -13.73 1.76 -22.92
N TYR A 154 -14.25 0.64 -22.45
CA TYR A 154 -13.52 -0.61 -22.27
C TYR A 154 -12.85 -1.11 -23.57
N PRO A 155 -13.56 -1.30 -24.69
CA PRO A 155 -12.93 -1.74 -25.94
C PRO A 155 -11.94 -0.70 -26.51
N THR A 156 -12.21 0.60 -26.34
CA THR A 156 -11.29 1.65 -26.81
C THR A 156 -9.99 1.62 -26.03
N VAL A 157 -10.04 1.52 -24.70
CA VAL A 157 -8.83 1.43 -23.86
C VAL A 157 -8.05 0.16 -24.22
N HIS A 158 -8.72 -0.98 -24.36
CA HIS A 158 -8.06 -2.23 -24.76
C HIS A 158 -7.39 -2.16 -26.12
N GLN A 159 -8.00 -1.47 -27.09
CA GLN A 159 -7.41 -1.29 -28.43
C GLN A 159 -6.05 -0.58 -28.37
N TYR A 160 -5.91 0.43 -27.51
CA TYR A 160 -4.69 1.26 -27.46
C TYR A 160 -3.68 0.82 -26.40
N PHE A 161 -4.13 0.21 -25.31
CA PHE A 161 -3.29 -0.12 -24.15
C PHE A 161 -3.16 -1.62 -23.89
N GLY A 162 -3.91 -2.46 -24.62
CA GLY A 162 -4.01 -3.89 -24.35
C GLY A 162 -4.99 -4.20 -23.22
N SER A 163 -5.13 -5.48 -22.90
CA SER A 163 -6.07 -5.96 -21.89
C SER A 163 -5.41 -6.04 -20.51
N GLU A 164 -6.19 -5.77 -19.46
CA GLU A 164 -5.78 -6.12 -18.10
C GLU A 164 -5.61 -7.62 -17.91
N TRP A 165 -4.83 -7.97 -16.90
CA TRP A 165 -4.72 -9.34 -16.45
C TRP A 165 -6.06 -9.82 -15.86
N THR A 166 -6.54 -10.97 -16.35
CA THR A 166 -7.79 -11.64 -15.96
C THR A 166 -7.44 -13.00 -15.33
N PRO A 167 -8.07 -13.41 -14.21
CA PRO A 167 -9.31 -12.89 -13.63
C PRO A 167 -9.13 -11.77 -12.59
N GLY A 168 -7.93 -11.20 -12.45
CA GLY A 168 -7.63 -10.23 -11.41
C GLY A 168 -7.30 -10.90 -10.07
N VAL A 169 -6.89 -10.09 -9.09
CA VAL A 169 -6.39 -10.59 -7.80
C VAL A 169 -7.49 -11.34 -7.05
N ASP A 170 -8.73 -10.86 -7.10
CA ASP A 170 -9.88 -11.39 -6.40
C ASP A 170 -10.74 -12.36 -7.23
N ASN A 171 -10.24 -12.76 -8.41
CA ASN A 171 -10.92 -13.66 -9.34
C ASN A 171 -12.23 -13.08 -9.91
N ASP A 172 -12.41 -11.76 -9.91
CA ASP A 172 -13.52 -11.06 -10.54
C ASP A 172 -13.00 -10.15 -11.68
N PRO A 173 -13.40 -10.36 -12.94
CA PRO A 173 -12.97 -9.51 -14.06
C PRO A 173 -13.60 -8.11 -14.03
N ARG A 174 -14.56 -7.84 -13.13
CA ARG A 174 -15.24 -6.55 -13.05
C ARG A 174 -14.41 -5.51 -12.31
N ILE A 175 -14.47 -4.27 -12.80
CA ILE A 175 -13.88 -3.10 -12.15
C ILE A 175 -14.87 -2.51 -11.14
N THR A 176 -14.42 -2.33 -9.91
CA THR A 176 -15.18 -1.65 -8.86
C THR A 176 -15.17 -0.13 -9.05
N ILE A 177 -16.35 0.46 -9.24
CA ILE A 177 -16.55 1.91 -9.37
C ILE A 177 -17.34 2.42 -8.17
N LEU A 178 -16.70 3.25 -7.35
CA LEU A 178 -17.34 3.92 -6.23
C LEU A 178 -17.81 5.33 -6.62
N ASN A 179 -19.12 5.54 -6.58
CA ASN A 179 -19.76 6.85 -6.71
C ASN A 179 -19.96 7.43 -5.31
N ALA A 180 -19.06 8.31 -4.88
CA ALA A 180 -19.07 8.93 -3.56
C ALA A 180 -18.94 10.45 -3.66
N ARG A 181 -19.29 11.15 -2.58
CA ARG A 181 -18.93 12.58 -2.42
C ARG A 181 -17.54 12.67 -1.82
N PHE A 182 -16.64 13.34 -2.53
CA PHE A 182 -15.27 13.57 -2.10
C PHE A 182 -14.77 14.93 -2.61
N SER A 183 -13.66 15.39 -2.06
CA SER A 183 -12.94 16.61 -2.45
C SER A 183 -11.43 16.32 -2.40
N GLY A 184 -10.62 17.14 -3.07
CA GLY A 184 -9.17 16.97 -3.11
C GLY A 184 -8.69 15.83 -3.99
N ALA A 185 -9.21 15.78 -5.22
CA ALA A 185 -8.93 14.78 -6.25
C ALA A 185 -8.24 15.38 -7.46
#